data_AF-A0A9E3R4Z5-F1
#
_entry.id   AF-A0A9E3R4Z5-F1
#
_cell.length_a   1.000
_cell.length_b   1.000
_cell.length_c   1.000
_cell.angle_alpha   90.00
_cell.angle_beta   90.00
_cell.angle_gamma   90.00
#
_symmetry.space_group_name_H-M   'P 1'
#
loop_
_entity.id
_entity.type
_entity.pdbx_description
1 polymer ?
#
loop_
_entity_poly.entity_id
_entity_poly.type
_entity_poly.pdbx_seq_one_letter_code
_entity_poly.pdbx_strand_id
1 'polypeptide(L)'
;MTPKRLPLSTLRGPTADEVRRLERAGIRDTAALVRAAPTTSREQKLARAVGIPLGRLREAVNRADLVQVKGVGPATADLLENAGVNSAKELSQRNPRTLATVLERYAQSHRELNERAPDAKAVAVLVERARALYDTSAVTSLEQAKDRAHDALTDYVDRVLFGTDPEGQSYRTEILQGHSAAEVAAIHAEMLHEVNAFLGRGPSTHQNSEFDPQSSGPDATGFLLAGRMSGLYTEVHVRKDDGRADHILVEVD
;
A
#
# COMPACT_ATOMS: atom_id res chain seq x y z
N MET A 1 -2.53 -1.68 -4.78
CA MET A 1 -2.93 -2.21 -3.43
C MET A 1 -2.81 -1.11 -2.36
N THR A 2 -3.93 -0.70 -1.74
CA THR A 2 -3.93 0.23 -0.61
C THR A 2 -3.17 -0.35 0.59
N PRO A 3 -2.18 0.39 1.16
CA PRO A 3 -1.42 -0.10 2.31
C PRO A 3 -2.34 -0.28 3.53
N LYS A 4 -2.20 -1.42 4.21
CA LYS A 4 -2.98 -1.76 5.40
C LYS A 4 -2.64 -0.80 6.55
N ARG A 5 -3.68 -0.13 7.06
CA ARG A 5 -3.60 0.79 8.19
C ARG A 5 -4.16 0.14 9.45
N LEU A 6 -3.27 -0.23 10.36
CA LEU A 6 -3.63 -0.68 11.69
C LEU A 6 -3.14 0.34 12.72
N PRO A 7 -3.86 0.52 13.85
CA PRO A 7 -3.33 1.28 14.97
C PRO A 7 -1.99 0.71 15.44
N LEU A 8 -1.03 1.58 15.75
CA LEU A 8 0.30 1.15 16.19
C LEU A 8 0.27 0.31 17.49
N SER A 9 -0.74 0.52 18.34
CA SER A 9 -1.00 -0.26 19.54
C SER A 9 -1.33 -1.73 19.29
N THR A 10 -1.69 -2.09 18.04
CA THR A 10 -1.92 -3.49 17.66
C THR A 10 -0.64 -4.25 17.38
N LEU A 11 0.48 -3.55 17.10
CA LEU A 11 1.78 -4.19 16.94
C LEU A 11 2.29 -4.66 18.30
N ARG A 12 2.83 -5.88 18.35
CA ARG A 12 3.59 -6.34 19.52
C ARG A 12 4.90 -5.56 19.61
N GLY A 13 5.32 -5.17 20.80
CA GLY A 13 6.61 -4.51 21.06
C GLY A 13 6.46 -3.07 21.56
N PRO A 14 5.90 -2.13 20.79
CA PRO A 14 5.72 -0.74 21.21
C PRO A 14 4.90 -0.63 22.49
N THR A 15 5.40 0.15 23.44
CA THR A 15 4.66 0.52 24.65
C THR A 15 3.63 1.60 24.34
N ALA A 16 2.63 1.77 25.22
CA ALA A 16 1.66 2.86 25.10
C ALA A 16 2.32 4.25 25.05
N ASP A 17 3.48 4.42 25.70
CA ASP A 17 4.21 5.69 25.64
C ASP A 17 4.90 5.91 24.29
N GLU A 18 5.55 4.89 23.75
CA GLU A 18 6.17 4.93 22.42
C GLU A 18 5.15 5.20 21.32
N VAL A 19 3.97 4.57 21.40
CA VAL A 19 2.84 4.84 20.49
C VAL A 19 2.43 6.31 20.56
N ARG A 20 2.21 6.87 21.75
CA ARG A 20 1.86 8.29 21.91
C ARG A 20 2.93 9.23 21.35
N ARG A 21 4.21 8.89 21.48
CA ARG A 21 5.31 9.71 20.92
C ARG A 21 5.28 9.70 19.39
N LEU A 22 5.03 8.56 18.77
CA LEU A 22 4.85 8.43 17.32
C LEU A 22 3.61 9.21 16.84
N GLU A 23 2.49 9.11 17.56
CA GLU A 23 1.25 9.83 17.22
C GLU A 23 1.42 11.35 17.30
N ARG A 24 2.15 11.86 18.31
CA ARG A 24 2.52 13.29 18.40
C ARG A 24 3.40 13.75 17.23
N ALA A 25 4.18 12.85 16.64
CA ALA A 25 4.95 13.10 15.43
C ALA A 25 4.13 12.92 14.14
N GLY A 26 2.80 12.73 14.24
CA GLY A 26 1.91 12.54 13.10
C GLY A 26 1.83 11.11 12.57
N ILE A 27 2.47 10.15 13.22
CA ILE A 27 2.52 8.75 12.80
C ILE A 27 1.49 7.96 13.61
N ARG A 28 0.30 7.79 13.03
CA ARG A 28 -0.86 7.21 13.74
C ARG A 28 -1.16 5.75 13.38
N ASP A 29 -0.60 5.25 12.28
CA ASP A 29 -0.87 3.91 11.78
C ASP A 29 0.38 3.25 11.18
N THR A 30 0.28 1.95 10.96
CA THR A 30 1.35 1.11 10.39
C THR A 30 1.86 1.63 9.04
N ALA A 31 0.97 2.14 8.17
CA ALA A 31 1.37 2.66 6.88
C ALA A 31 2.17 3.98 7.01
N ALA A 32 1.77 4.85 7.95
CA ALA A 32 2.50 6.07 8.27
C ALA A 32 3.89 5.76 8.84
N LEU A 33 4.02 4.72 9.67
CA LEU A 33 5.31 4.31 10.25
C LEU A 33 6.29 3.85 9.18
N VAL A 34 5.83 2.98 8.25
CA VAL A 34 6.65 2.52 7.11
C VAL A 34 7.08 3.70 6.24
N ARG A 35 6.17 4.65 5.95
CA ARG A 35 6.50 5.86 5.17
C ARG A 35 7.49 6.80 5.87
N ALA A 36 7.45 6.87 7.19
CA ALA A 36 8.34 7.74 7.96
C ALA A 36 9.78 7.19 8.06
N ALA A 37 9.95 5.87 7.89
CA ALA A 37 11.23 5.18 8.04
C ALA A 37 11.58 4.24 6.86
N PRO A 38 11.59 4.71 5.59
CA PRO A 38 11.83 3.86 4.43
C PRO A 38 13.29 3.42 4.27
N THR A 39 14.21 4.01 5.04
CA THR A 39 15.65 3.72 5.00
C THR A 39 16.24 3.73 6.39
N THR A 40 17.38 3.06 6.58
CA THR A 40 18.11 3.04 7.86
C THR A 40 18.45 4.44 8.38
N SER A 41 18.74 5.39 7.47
CA SER A 41 19.02 6.78 7.84
C SER A 41 17.76 7.50 8.33
N ARG A 42 16.63 7.31 7.64
CA ARG A 42 15.33 7.88 8.05
C ARG A 42 14.83 7.28 9.36
N GLU A 43 15.00 5.96 9.54
CA GLU A 43 14.70 5.26 10.78
C GLU A 43 15.52 5.82 11.95
N GLN A 44 16.83 6.00 11.78
CA GLN A 44 17.69 6.62 12.80
C GLN A 44 17.27 8.05 13.15
N LYS A 45 16.90 8.84 12.15
CA LYS A 45 16.40 10.21 12.36
C LYS A 45 15.09 10.19 13.15
N LEU A 46 14.15 9.32 12.77
CA LEU A 46 12.88 9.17 13.47
C LEU A 46 13.09 8.73 14.92
N ALA A 47 13.90 7.69 15.16
CA ALA A 47 14.22 7.17 16.50
C ALA A 47 14.70 8.28 17.44
N ARG A 48 15.62 9.13 16.97
CA ARG A 48 16.11 10.29 17.72
C ARG A 48 15.02 11.32 17.97
N ALA A 49 14.21 11.63 16.95
CA ALA A 49 13.16 12.65 17.04
C ALA A 49 12.04 12.27 18.02
N VAL A 50 11.63 11.00 18.05
CA VAL A 50 10.57 10.52 18.97
C VAL A 50 11.12 9.94 20.27
N GLY A 51 12.44 9.89 20.45
CA GLY A 51 13.09 9.39 21.67
C GLY A 51 12.83 7.91 21.93
N ILE A 52 12.84 7.09 20.89
CA ILE A 52 12.67 5.62 20.97
C ILE A 52 14.03 4.96 20.64
N PRO A 53 14.50 3.95 21.41
CA PRO A 53 15.70 3.21 21.06
C PRO A 53 15.63 2.65 19.63
N LEU A 54 16.70 2.80 18.86
CA LEU A 54 16.71 2.46 17.43
C LEU A 54 16.24 1.01 17.16
N GLY A 55 16.71 0.04 17.94
CA GLY A 55 16.32 -1.37 17.77
C GLY A 55 14.81 -1.57 17.93
N ARG A 56 14.20 -0.94 18.94
CA ARG A 56 12.76 -1.04 19.20
C ARG A 56 11.93 -0.38 18.10
N LEU A 57 12.39 0.78 17.60
CA LEU A 57 11.73 1.41 16.45
C LEU A 57 11.83 0.52 15.21
N ARG A 58 13.01 -0.07 14.96
CA ARG A 58 13.23 -0.97 13.82
C ARG A 58 12.32 -2.19 13.87
N GLU A 59 12.21 -2.86 15.02
CA GLU A 59 11.28 -3.98 15.21
C GLU A 59 9.83 -3.56 14.88
N ALA A 60 9.41 -2.38 15.34
CA ALA A 60 8.09 -1.84 15.03
C ALA A 60 7.89 -1.55 13.53
N VAL A 61 8.91 -0.99 12.86
CA VAL A 61 8.89 -0.74 11.40
C VAL A 61 8.84 -2.04 10.62
N ASN A 62 9.65 -3.04 10.98
CA ASN A 62 9.66 -4.37 10.36
C ASN A 62 8.27 -5.02 10.43
N ARG A 63 7.66 -5.04 11.62
CA ARG A 63 6.31 -5.60 11.82
C ARG A 63 5.25 -4.78 11.09
N ALA A 64 5.38 -3.46 11.05
CA ALA A 64 4.49 -2.57 10.31
C ALA A 64 4.56 -2.80 8.78
N ASP A 65 5.72 -3.13 8.24
CA ASP A 65 5.91 -3.49 6.83
C ASP A 65 5.33 -4.88 6.53
N LEU A 66 5.58 -5.87 7.38
CA LEU A 66 5.04 -7.22 7.20
C LEU A 66 3.50 -7.27 7.21
N VAL A 67 2.84 -6.48 8.07
CA VAL A 67 1.36 -6.43 8.08
C VAL A 67 0.76 -5.83 6.82
N GLN A 68 1.55 -5.17 5.95
CA GLN A 68 1.06 -4.71 4.64
C GLN A 68 0.67 -5.88 3.73
N VAL A 69 1.23 -7.07 3.97
CA VAL A 69 0.87 -8.29 3.24
C VAL A 69 -0.52 -8.75 3.66
N LYS A 70 -1.44 -8.87 2.70
CA LYS A 70 -2.81 -9.32 2.96
C LYS A 70 -2.82 -10.69 3.66
N GLY A 71 -3.51 -10.79 4.79
CA GLY A 71 -3.54 -12.01 5.61
C GLY A 71 -2.42 -12.14 6.64
N VAL A 72 -1.47 -11.20 6.69
CA VAL A 72 -0.55 -11.06 7.83
C VAL A 72 -1.21 -10.17 8.88
N GLY A 73 -1.48 -10.75 10.05
CA GLY A 73 -1.89 -10.02 11.26
C GLY A 73 -0.69 -9.66 12.14
N PRO A 74 -0.87 -8.86 13.19
CA PRO A 74 0.23 -8.46 14.09
C PRO A 74 0.99 -9.64 14.70
N ALA A 75 0.26 -10.69 15.11
CA ALA A 75 0.83 -11.94 15.60
C ALA A 75 1.75 -12.64 14.59
N THR A 76 1.28 -12.78 13.35
CA THR A 76 2.07 -13.40 12.27
C THR A 76 3.26 -12.53 11.88
N ALA A 77 3.12 -11.20 11.88
CA ALA A 77 4.22 -10.28 11.62
C ALA A 77 5.31 -10.38 12.70
N ASP A 78 4.93 -10.48 13.97
CA ASP A 78 5.85 -10.70 15.08
C ASP A 78 6.58 -12.05 14.95
N LEU A 79 5.86 -13.12 14.63
CA LEU A 79 6.45 -14.45 14.39
C LEU A 79 7.46 -14.44 13.23
N LEU A 80 7.10 -13.79 12.12
CA LEU A 80 7.95 -13.67 10.93
C LEU A 80 9.23 -12.88 11.22
N GLU A 81 9.09 -11.73 11.89
CA GLU A 81 10.21 -10.86 12.23
C GLU A 81 11.20 -11.56 13.17
N ASN A 82 10.69 -12.19 14.23
CA ASN A 82 11.52 -12.97 15.14
C ASN A 82 12.14 -14.22 14.49
N ALA A 83 11.51 -14.78 13.45
CA ALA A 83 12.08 -15.85 12.62
C ALA A 83 13.08 -15.33 11.55
N GLY A 84 13.41 -14.03 11.58
CA GLY A 84 14.40 -13.38 10.74
C GLY A 84 13.90 -12.94 9.37
N VAL A 85 12.58 -12.76 9.19
CA VAL A 85 11.96 -12.14 8.00
C VAL A 85 11.53 -10.73 8.37
N ASN A 86 12.31 -9.72 8.01
CA ASN A 86 12.17 -8.37 8.58
C ASN A 86 11.32 -7.42 7.73
N SER A 87 10.92 -7.83 6.54
CA SER A 87 10.13 -6.99 5.63
C SER A 87 9.23 -7.84 4.74
N ALA A 88 8.19 -7.22 4.20
CA ALA A 88 7.38 -7.83 3.16
C ALA A 88 8.22 -8.17 1.92
N LYS A 89 9.26 -7.38 1.63
CA LYS A 89 10.20 -7.64 0.53
C LYS A 89 11.03 -8.90 0.78
N GLU A 90 11.51 -9.10 2.00
CA GLU A 90 12.20 -10.35 2.34
C GLU A 90 11.25 -11.54 2.29
N LEU A 91 10.01 -11.38 2.74
CA LEU A 91 8.99 -12.44 2.70
C LEU A 91 8.73 -12.90 1.26
N SER A 92 8.63 -11.98 0.30
CA SER A 92 8.36 -12.31 -1.11
C SER A 92 9.46 -13.18 -1.76
N GLN A 93 10.66 -13.14 -1.19
CA GLN A 93 11.84 -13.87 -1.67
C GLN A 93 12.04 -15.23 -0.99
N ARG A 94 11.29 -15.55 0.07
CA ARG A 94 11.46 -16.81 0.81
C ARG A 94 10.92 -18.01 0.03
N ASN A 95 11.57 -19.16 0.23
CA ASN A 95 10.99 -20.45 -0.16
C ASN A 95 9.89 -20.83 0.87
N PRO A 96 8.63 -21.04 0.45
CA PRO A 96 7.53 -21.29 1.38
C PRO A 96 7.71 -22.52 2.26
N ARG A 97 8.24 -23.62 1.70
CA ARG A 97 8.41 -24.89 2.42
C ARG A 97 9.47 -24.73 3.51
N THR A 98 10.61 -24.15 3.18
CA THR A 98 11.68 -23.90 4.16
C THR A 98 11.23 -22.91 5.23
N LEU A 99 10.53 -21.83 4.84
CA LEU A 99 10.03 -20.85 5.80
C LEU A 99 9.02 -21.45 6.78
N ALA A 100 8.10 -22.30 6.32
CA ALA A 100 7.15 -22.97 7.21
C ALA A 100 7.86 -23.81 8.29
N THR A 101 8.91 -24.55 7.92
CA THR A 101 9.72 -25.31 8.89
C THR A 101 10.45 -24.39 9.88
N VAL A 102 10.95 -23.23 9.43
CA VAL A 102 11.60 -22.25 10.32
C VAL A 102 10.60 -21.67 11.31
N LEU A 103 9.41 -21.27 10.84
CA LEU A 103 8.36 -20.70 11.70
C LEU A 103 7.85 -21.72 12.72
N GLU A 104 7.66 -22.98 12.31
CA GLU A 104 7.27 -24.06 13.20
C GLU A 104 8.31 -24.28 14.30
N ARG A 105 9.59 -24.41 13.94
CA ARG A 105 10.68 -24.58 14.91
C ARG A 105 10.77 -23.39 15.88
N TYR A 106 10.63 -22.17 15.35
CA TYR A 106 10.67 -20.97 16.15
C TYR A 106 9.52 -20.95 17.17
N ALA A 107 8.28 -21.20 16.73
CA ALA A 107 7.11 -21.25 17.60
C ALA A 107 7.19 -22.37 18.65
N GLN A 108 7.76 -23.54 18.30
CA GLN A 108 7.98 -24.63 19.25
C GLN A 108 9.00 -24.28 20.34
N SER A 109 10.01 -23.48 19.99
CA SER A 109 11.08 -23.06 20.90
C SER A 109 10.68 -21.87 21.78
N HIS A 110 9.65 -21.12 21.38
CA HIS A 110 9.17 -19.90 22.04
C HIS A 110 7.68 -20.01 22.37
N ARG A 111 7.32 -21.01 23.19
CA ARG A 111 5.91 -21.32 23.52
C ARG A 111 5.19 -20.16 24.22
N GLU A 112 5.92 -19.27 24.87
CA GLU A 112 5.41 -18.06 25.50
C GLU A 112 4.71 -17.10 24.52
N LEU A 113 4.99 -17.20 23.22
CA LEU A 113 4.29 -16.41 22.20
C LEU A 113 2.83 -16.84 22.07
N ASN A 114 2.48 -18.09 22.41
CA ASN A 114 1.15 -18.69 22.24
C ASN A 114 0.59 -18.58 20.80
N GLU A 115 1.46 -18.32 19.81
CA GLU A 115 1.09 -18.19 18.41
C GLU A 115 1.25 -19.53 17.69
N ARG A 116 0.21 -19.95 16.97
CA ARG A 116 0.30 -21.14 16.12
C ARG A 116 1.00 -20.77 14.82
N ALA A 117 2.10 -21.48 14.52
CA ALA A 117 2.79 -21.30 13.24
C ALA A 117 1.85 -21.61 12.06
N PRO A 118 1.84 -20.77 11.01
CA PRO A 118 1.09 -21.06 9.79
C PRO A 118 1.65 -22.32 9.11
N ASP A 119 0.76 -23.15 8.54
CA ASP A 119 1.18 -24.32 7.79
C ASP A 119 1.84 -23.93 6.44
N ALA A 120 2.45 -24.90 5.75
CA ALA A 120 3.15 -24.64 4.50
C ALA A 120 2.27 -24.04 3.40
N LYS A 121 0.97 -24.34 3.39
CA LYS A 121 0.01 -23.79 2.41
C LYS A 121 -0.29 -22.33 2.73
N ALA A 122 -0.53 -22.01 4.00
CA ALA A 122 -0.72 -20.65 4.46
C ALA A 122 0.53 -19.80 4.19
N VAL A 123 1.73 -20.30 4.50
CA VAL A 123 3.00 -19.62 4.22
C VAL A 123 3.16 -19.37 2.72
N ALA A 124 2.85 -20.35 1.85
CA ALA A 124 2.89 -20.14 0.40
C ALA A 124 1.99 -19.00 -0.05
N VAL A 125 0.75 -18.92 0.46
CA VAL A 125 -0.15 -17.82 0.18
C VAL A 125 0.41 -16.47 0.67
N LEU A 126 1.05 -16.43 1.84
CA LEU A 126 1.67 -15.20 2.35
C LEU A 126 2.85 -14.74 1.48
N VAL A 127 3.69 -15.67 1.03
CA VAL A 127 4.81 -15.37 0.11
C VAL A 127 4.28 -14.84 -1.23
N GLU A 128 3.27 -15.46 -1.82
CA GLU A 128 2.65 -14.98 -3.07
C GLU A 128 2.02 -13.60 -2.90
N ARG A 129 1.33 -13.34 -1.80
CA ARG A 129 0.77 -12.01 -1.52
C ARG A 129 1.84 -10.96 -1.26
N ALA A 130 2.96 -11.35 -0.65
CA ALA A 130 4.11 -10.48 -0.51
C ALA A 130 4.73 -10.17 -1.87
N ARG A 131 4.85 -11.17 -2.77
CA ARG A 131 5.28 -10.96 -4.15
C ARG A 131 4.40 -9.98 -4.87
N ALA A 132 3.08 -10.08 -4.74
CA ALA A 132 2.14 -9.14 -5.37
C ALA A 132 2.37 -7.67 -4.97
N LEU A 133 2.92 -7.39 -3.77
CA LEU A 133 3.28 -6.01 -3.37
C LEU A 133 4.50 -5.46 -4.12
N TYR A 134 5.36 -6.35 -4.62
CA TYR A 134 6.58 -6.02 -5.36
C TYR A 134 6.55 -6.61 -6.76
N ASP A 135 5.38 -7.02 -7.24
CA ASP A 135 5.24 -7.64 -8.55
C ASP A 135 5.42 -6.52 -9.56
N THR A 136 6.68 -6.24 -9.84
CA THR A 136 7.10 -5.38 -10.93
C THR A 136 7.44 -6.26 -12.12
N SER A 137 6.64 -7.31 -12.38
CA SER A 137 6.79 -8.10 -13.59
C SER A 137 6.44 -7.26 -14.80
N ALA A 138 7.12 -7.57 -15.90
CA ALA A 138 6.85 -6.95 -17.18
C ALA A 138 5.36 -7.11 -17.54
N VAL A 139 4.76 -6.01 -17.99
CA VAL A 139 3.39 -5.97 -18.50
C VAL A 139 3.47 -6.18 -20.00
N THR A 140 2.83 -7.25 -20.49
CA THR A 140 2.89 -7.63 -21.91
C THR A 140 1.57 -7.42 -22.64
N SER A 141 0.50 -7.04 -21.92
CA SER A 141 -0.82 -6.78 -22.49
C SER A 141 -1.48 -5.54 -21.90
N LEU A 142 -2.42 -4.96 -22.67
CA LEU A 142 -3.23 -3.84 -22.21
C LEU A 142 -4.07 -4.21 -20.98
N GLU A 143 -4.54 -5.45 -20.89
CA GLU A 143 -5.35 -5.90 -19.74
C GLU A 143 -4.54 -5.94 -18.45
N GLN A 144 -3.31 -6.43 -18.52
CA GLN A 144 -2.37 -6.35 -17.39
C GLN A 144 -2.03 -4.90 -17.05
N ALA A 145 -1.88 -4.03 -18.05
CA ALA A 145 -1.65 -2.60 -17.82
C ALA A 145 -2.84 -1.96 -17.08
N LYS A 146 -4.07 -2.29 -17.46
CA LYS A 146 -5.29 -1.85 -16.78
C LYS A 146 -5.35 -2.33 -15.32
N ASP A 147 -4.92 -3.56 -15.03
CA ASP A 147 -4.81 -4.04 -13.64
C ASP A 147 -3.85 -3.17 -12.82
N ARG A 148 -2.66 -2.86 -13.38
CA ARG A 148 -1.67 -2.00 -12.70
C ARG A 148 -2.17 -0.58 -12.53
N ALA A 149 -2.82 -0.03 -13.55
CA ALA A 149 -3.39 1.31 -13.52
C ALA A 149 -4.54 1.42 -12.51
N HIS A 150 -5.41 0.41 -12.41
CA HIS A 150 -6.48 0.37 -11.40
C HIS A 150 -5.92 0.50 -9.99
N ASP A 151 -4.93 -0.34 -9.68
CA ASP A 151 -4.29 -0.38 -8.37
C ASP A 151 -3.56 0.92 -8.03
N ALA A 152 -2.95 1.56 -9.04
CA ALA A 152 -2.22 2.80 -8.90
C ALA A 152 -3.16 4.02 -8.75
N LEU A 153 -4.22 4.10 -9.55
CA LEU A 153 -5.24 5.16 -9.45
C LEU A 153 -5.98 5.09 -8.12
N THR A 154 -6.34 3.90 -7.66
CA THR A 154 -6.97 3.73 -6.33
C THR A 154 -6.07 4.28 -5.22
N ASP A 155 -4.76 3.97 -5.26
CA ASP A 155 -3.81 4.51 -4.27
C ASP A 155 -3.63 6.03 -4.42
N TYR A 156 -3.62 6.55 -5.65
CA TYR A 156 -3.52 7.98 -5.94
C TYR A 156 -4.75 8.75 -5.42
N VAL A 157 -5.97 8.25 -5.67
CA VAL A 157 -7.20 8.83 -5.13
C VAL A 157 -7.13 8.89 -3.60
N ASP A 158 -6.81 7.78 -2.94
CA ASP A 158 -6.75 7.70 -1.47
C ASP A 158 -5.68 8.61 -0.86
N ARG A 159 -4.50 8.69 -1.48
CA ARG A 159 -3.31 9.30 -0.86
C ARG A 159 -3.02 10.69 -1.33
N VAL A 160 -3.27 10.95 -2.61
CA VAL A 160 -2.98 12.22 -3.26
C VAL A 160 -4.20 13.11 -3.22
N LEU A 161 -5.32 12.70 -3.82
CA LEU A 161 -6.51 13.54 -3.90
C LEU A 161 -7.18 13.74 -2.53
N PHE A 162 -7.53 12.65 -1.84
CA PHE A 162 -8.23 12.69 -0.55
C PHE A 162 -7.28 12.64 0.67
N GLY A 163 -5.99 12.51 0.44
CA GLY A 163 -4.98 12.52 1.48
C GLY A 163 -4.43 13.91 1.77
N THR A 164 -3.15 13.97 2.11
CA THR A 164 -2.45 15.21 2.49
C THR A 164 -1.27 15.51 1.57
N ASP A 165 -1.15 14.81 0.44
CA ASP A 165 -0.06 15.04 -0.50
C ASP A 165 -0.21 16.42 -1.16
N PRO A 166 0.84 17.26 -1.23
CA PRO A 166 0.78 18.56 -1.89
C PRO A 166 0.24 18.52 -3.33
N GLU A 167 0.49 17.44 -4.08
CA GLU A 167 0.03 17.30 -5.46
C GLU A 167 -1.50 17.38 -5.58
N GLY A 168 -2.24 16.81 -4.62
CA GLY A 168 -3.71 16.89 -4.60
C GLY A 168 -4.28 18.20 -4.05
N GLN A 169 -3.46 19.23 -3.79
CA GLN A 169 -3.93 20.46 -3.15
C GLN A 169 -4.95 21.21 -4.01
N SER A 170 -4.73 21.34 -5.31
CA SER A 170 -5.67 22.01 -6.22
C SER A 170 -7.02 21.30 -6.22
N TYR A 171 -7.03 19.97 -6.40
CA TYR A 171 -8.25 19.16 -6.30
C TYR A 171 -9.01 19.38 -4.99
N ARG A 172 -8.33 19.35 -3.83
CA ARG A 172 -9.02 19.57 -2.54
C ARG A 172 -9.58 20.98 -2.41
N THR A 173 -8.89 21.98 -2.96
CA THR A 173 -9.31 23.38 -2.91
C THR A 173 -10.51 23.63 -3.82
N GLU A 174 -10.51 23.03 -5.01
CA GLU A 174 -11.53 23.30 -6.02
C GLU A 174 -12.74 22.39 -5.90
N ILE A 175 -12.54 21.13 -5.53
CA ILE A 175 -13.58 20.10 -5.54
C ILE A 175 -14.11 19.78 -4.14
N LEU A 176 -13.26 19.77 -3.10
CA LEU A 176 -13.69 19.36 -1.76
C LEU A 176 -13.99 20.53 -0.82
N GLN A 177 -13.50 21.74 -1.11
CA GLN A 177 -13.69 22.88 -0.24
C GLN A 177 -15.17 23.26 -0.12
N GLY A 178 -15.67 23.38 1.11
CA GLY A 178 -17.06 23.73 1.39
C GLY A 178 -18.00 22.53 1.55
N HIS A 179 -17.53 21.31 1.25
CA HIS A 179 -18.28 20.08 1.52
C HIS A 179 -18.15 19.63 2.98
N SER A 180 -19.21 19.03 3.51
CA SER A 180 -19.21 18.33 4.78
C SER A 180 -18.41 17.02 4.71
N ALA A 181 -18.01 16.49 5.88
CA ALA A 181 -17.27 15.23 5.94
C ALA A 181 -18.05 14.05 5.32
N ALA A 182 -19.39 14.04 5.42
CA ALA A 182 -20.22 13.01 4.82
C ALA A 182 -20.26 13.11 3.28
N GLU A 183 -20.33 14.33 2.75
CA GLU A 183 -20.27 14.57 1.31
C GLU A 183 -18.90 14.23 0.75
N VAL A 184 -17.82 14.62 1.43
CA VAL A 184 -16.45 14.23 1.03
C VAL A 184 -16.29 12.71 0.99
N ALA A 185 -16.85 11.99 1.96
CA ALA A 185 -16.82 10.52 1.96
C ALA A 185 -17.64 9.91 0.80
N ALA A 186 -18.75 10.54 0.41
CA ALA A 186 -19.54 10.11 -0.74
C ALA A 186 -18.80 10.35 -2.07
N ILE A 187 -18.19 11.53 -2.25
CA ILE A 187 -17.38 11.87 -3.43
C ILE A 187 -16.18 10.92 -3.52
N HIS A 188 -15.54 10.58 -2.39
CA HIS A 188 -14.45 9.61 -2.34
C HIS A 188 -14.89 8.21 -2.83
N ALA A 189 -16.01 7.72 -2.30
CA ALA A 189 -16.55 6.41 -2.69
C ALA A 189 -16.95 6.36 -4.18
N GLU A 190 -17.53 7.45 -4.69
CA GLU A 190 -17.87 7.60 -6.11
C GLU A 190 -16.62 7.59 -6.99
N MET A 191 -15.60 8.37 -6.64
CA MET A 191 -14.32 8.39 -7.37
C MET A 191 -13.70 6.99 -7.46
N LEU A 192 -13.68 6.25 -6.35
CA LEU A 192 -13.18 4.87 -6.32
C LEU A 192 -14.02 3.91 -7.18
N HIS A 193 -15.33 4.13 -7.28
CA HIS A 193 -16.19 3.36 -8.17
C HIS A 193 -15.84 3.64 -9.64
N GLU A 194 -15.67 4.91 -9.98
CA GLU A 194 -15.40 5.39 -11.34
C GLU A 194 -14.03 4.98 -11.88
N VAL A 195 -13.05 4.63 -11.03
CA VAL A 195 -11.77 4.02 -11.49
C VAL A 195 -12.03 2.77 -12.36
N ASN A 196 -13.04 1.97 -12.04
CA ASN A 196 -13.38 0.79 -12.85
C ASN A 196 -13.94 1.19 -14.22
N ALA A 197 -14.90 2.12 -14.25
CA ALA A 197 -15.47 2.64 -15.49
C ALA A 197 -14.40 3.30 -16.38
N PHE A 198 -13.50 4.11 -15.80
CA PHE A 198 -12.38 4.73 -16.51
C PHE A 198 -11.46 3.72 -17.19
N LEU A 199 -11.29 2.51 -16.64
CA LEU A 199 -10.46 1.47 -17.27
C LEU A 199 -11.24 0.56 -18.21
N GLY A 200 -12.51 0.91 -18.50
CA GLY A 200 -13.42 0.12 -19.32
C GLY A 200 -13.87 -1.18 -18.63
N ARG A 201 -13.88 -1.20 -17.29
CA ARG A 201 -14.28 -2.34 -16.47
C ARG A 201 -15.66 -2.07 -15.86
N GLY A 202 -16.70 -2.57 -16.50
CA GLY A 202 -18.08 -2.43 -16.02
C GLY A 202 -18.82 -1.22 -16.61
N PRO A 203 -20.11 -1.07 -16.28
CA PRO A 203 -20.94 0.00 -16.81
C PRO A 203 -20.52 1.36 -16.24
N SER A 204 -20.43 2.40 -17.07
CA SER A 204 -20.34 3.77 -16.58
C SER A 204 -21.69 4.19 -16.01
N THR A 205 -21.72 4.55 -14.74
CA THR A 205 -22.93 5.05 -14.06
C THR A 205 -23.12 6.55 -14.23
N HIS A 206 -22.07 7.27 -14.66
CA HIS A 206 -22.07 8.72 -14.84
C HIS A 206 -21.63 9.12 -16.25
N GLN A 207 -22.29 10.13 -16.82
CA GLN A 207 -21.96 10.68 -18.15
C GLN A 207 -20.55 11.31 -18.21
N ASN A 208 -19.94 11.57 -17.06
CA ASN A 208 -18.69 12.32 -16.96
C ASN A 208 -17.44 11.43 -16.89
N SER A 209 -17.61 10.11 -17.01
CA SER A 209 -16.50 9.16 -17.10
C SER A 209 -16.46 8.55 -18.49
N GLU A 210 -15.37 8.80 -19.21
CA GLU A 210 -15.17 8.34 -20.58
C GLU A 210 -13.74 7.86 -20.73
N PHE A 211 -13.58 6.57 -21.03
CA PHE A 211 -12.29 6.02 -21.44
C PHE A 211 -12.14 6.25 -22.94
N ASP A 212 -11.07 6.93 -23.36
CA ASP A 212 -10.75 7.07 -24.77
C ASP A 212 -9.65 6.08 -25.17
N PRO A 213 -10.00 4.95 -25.82
CA PRO A 213 -9.03 3.97 -26.28
C PRO A 213 -8.18 4.48 -27.44
N GLN A 214 -8.50 5.61 -28.08
CA GLN A 214 -7.71 6.19 -29.18
C GLN A 214 -6.61 7.14 -28.67
N SER A 215 -6.84 7.83 -27.56
CA SER A 215 -5.79 8.57 -26.83
C SER A 215 -4.88 7.66 -25.99
N SER A 216 -5.30 6.40 -25.81
CA SER A 216 -4.59 5.36 -25.07
C SER A 216 -3.85 4.39 -26.01
N GLY A 217 -2.61 4.04 -25.72
CA GLY A 217 -1.85 3.13 -26.58
C GLY A 217 -0.52 2.64 -26.01
N PRO A 218 0.00 1.50 -26.49
CA PRO A 218 1.34 1.05 -26.14
C PRO A 218 2.38 1.94 -26.83
N ASP A 219 3.34 2.47 -26.09
CA ASP A 219 4.54 3.11 -26.65
C ASP A 219 5.77 2.21 -26.47
N ALA A 220 6.97 2.75 -26.72
CA ALA A 220 8.22 1.99 -26.56
C ALA A 220 8.49 1.57 -25.10
N THR A 221 7.94 2.31 -24.13
CA THR A 221 8.24 2.20 -22.70
C THR A 221 7.11 1.61 -21.87
N GLY A 222 5.87 1.64 -22.35
CA GLY A 222 4.71 1.31 -21.55
C GLY A 222 3.38 1.28 -22.31
N PHE A 223 2.31 1.48 -21.53
CA PHE A 223 0.92 1.63 -21.94
C PHE A 223 0.40 2.93 -21.34
N LEU A 224 0.00 3.88 -22.18
CA LEU A 224 -0.70 5.08 -21.76
C LEU A 224 -2.21 4.80 -21.74
N LEU A 225 -2.88 5.13 -20.63
CA LEU A 225 -4.33 5.10 -20.48
C LEU A 225 -4.80 6.51 -20.14
N ALA A 226 -5.62 7.10 -21.00
CA ALA A 226 -6.08 8.48 -20.86
C ALA A 226 -7.60 8.60 -21.09
N GLY A 227 -8.20 9.61 -20.48
CA GLY A 227 -9.62 9.89 -20.59
C GLY A 227 -10.14 10.78 -19.47
N ARG A 228 -11.42 10.63 -19.15
CA ARG A 228 -12.08 11.35 -18.06
C ARG A 228 -12.56 10.41 -16.97
N MET A 229 -12.27 10.79 -15.72
CA MET A 229 -12.74 10.11 -14.53
C MET A 229 -13.43 11.15 -13.63
N SER A 230 -14.73 10.98 -13.39
CA SER A 230 -15.53 11.97 -12.64
C SER A 230 -15.45 13.40 -13.21
N GLY A 231 -15.32 13.53 -14.54
CA GLY A 231 -15.18 14.82 -15.23
C GLY A 231 -13.78 15.43 -15.21
N LEU A 232 -12.82 14.80 -14.52
CA LEU A 232 -11.42 15.24 -14.46
C LEU A 232 -10.61 14.58 -15.56
N TYR A 233 -9.68 15.33 -16.16
CA TYR A 233 -8.70 14.75 -17.06
C TYR A 233 -7.82 13.78 -16.29
N THR A 234 -7.72 12.53 -16.77
CA THR A 234 -6.98 11.46 -16.09
C THR A 234 -6.06 10.74 -17.06
N GLU A 235 -4.79 10.63 -16.68
CA GLU A 235 -3.79 9.83 -17.40
C GLU A 235 -3.05 8.89 -16.45
N VAL A 236 -2.72 7.70 -16.96
CA VAL A 236 -1.84 6.75 -16.29
C VAL A 236 -0.91 6.12 -17.31
N HIS A 237 0.40 6.23 -17.11
CA HIS A 237 1.39 5.51 -17.88
C HIS A 237 1.93 4.31 -17.09
N VAL A 238 1.74 3.10 -17.63
CA VAL A 238 2.21 1.85 -17.02
C VAL A 238 3.38 1.29 -17.83
N ARG A 239 4.55 1.18 -17.19
CA ARG A 239 5.76 0.67 -17.82
C ARG A 239 5.66 -0.81 -18.21
N LYS A 240 6.24 -1.16 -19.35
CA LYS A 240 6.29 -2.55 -19.84
C LYS A 240 7.30 -3.41 -19.12
N ASP A 241 8.42 -2.86 -18.66
CA ASP A 241 9.51 -3.63 -18.10
C ASP A 241 9.26 -4.06 -16.65
N ASP A 242 8.61 -3.19 -15.89
CA ASP A 242 8.41 -3.38 -14.46
C ASP A 242 6.95 -3.16 -14.01
N GLY A 243 6.03 -2.89 -14.94
CA GLY A 243 4.60 -2.78 -14.64
C GLY A 243 4.24 -1.66 -13.67
N ARG A 244 5.14 -0.71 -13.39
CA ARG A 244 4.84 0.43 -12.53
C ARG A 244 4.08 1.50 -13.29
N ALA A 245 3.10 2.11 -12.63
CA ALA A 245 2.57 3.39 -13.05
C ALA A 245 3.56 4.49 -12.64
N ASP A 246 4.32 5.03 -13.59
CA ASP A 246 5.35 6.05 -13.32
C ASP A 246 4.88 7.48 -13.59
N HIS A 247 3.76 7.63 -14.27
CA HIS A 247 3.03 8.88 -14.43
C HIS A 247 1.54 8.64 -14.14
N ILE A 248 1.00 9.39 -13.19
CA ILE A 248 -0.44 9.47 -12.92
C ILE A 248 -0.77 10.95 -12.85
N LEU A 249 -1.75 11.37 -13.64
CA LEU A 249 -2.24 12.73 -13.69
C LEU A 249 -3.74 12.71 -13.45
N VAL A 250 -4.24 13.52 -12.52
CA VAL A 250 -5.67 13.79 -12.37
C VAL A 250 -5.83 15.30 -12.19
N GLU A 251 -6.28 15.98 -13.23
CA GLU A 251 -6.37 17.44 -13.26
C GLU A 251 -7.81 17.92 -13.40
N VAL A 252 -8.08 19.06 -12.76
CA VAL A 252 -9.29 19.84 -12.98
C VAL A 252 -9.05 20.66 -14.25
N ASP A 253 -9.98 20.57 -15.22
CA ASP A 253 -9.95 21.37 -16.45
C ASP A 253 -10.06 22.88 -16.19
#